data_AF-A0A4R4S507-F1
#
_entry.id   AF-A0A4R4S507-F1
#
_cell.length_a   1.000
_cell.length_b   1.000
_cell.length_c   1.000
_cell.angle_alpha   90.00
_cell.angle_beta   90.00
_cell.angle_gamma   90.00
#
_symmetry.space_group_name_H-M   'P 1'
#
loop_
_entity.id
_entity.type
_entity.pdbx_description
1 polymer ?
#
loop_
_entity_poly.entity_id
_entity_poly.type
_entity_poly.pdbx_seq_one_letter_code
_entity_poly.pdbx_strand_id
1 'polypeptide(L)' 'MKLAVTAPERLSVRTVPIPDPGDLIARLPHPTALAWIRHGEGIAGWGEAARINLPGGPGRFTTAARLLREMFAAATID' A
#
# COMPACT_ATOMS: atom_id res chain seq x y z
N MET A 1 16.47 13.20 -3.80
CA MET A 1 16.75 12.30 -4.95
C MET A 1 15.45 11.60 -5.31
N LYS A 2 14.82 11.97 -6.43
CA LYS A 2 13.58 11.34 -6.92
C LYS A 2 13.99 10.09 -7.68
N LEU A 3 13.98 8.93 -7.02
CA LEU A 3 14.06 7.66 -7.73
C LEU A 3 12.79 7.60 -8.58
N ALA A 4 12.95 7.80 -9.88
CA ALA A 4 11.95 7.37 -10.85
C ALA A 4 11.99 5.84 -10.86
N VAL A 5 11.37 5.22 -9.85
CA VAL A 5 10.88 3.86 -9.97
C VAL A 5 9.84 3.94 -11.08
N THR A 6 10.17 3.41 -12.26
CA THR A 6 9.16 2.98 -13.21
C THR A 6 8.31 1.98 -12.45
N ALA A 7 7.05 2.34 -12.18
CA ALA A 7 6.13 1.44 -11.51
C ALA A 7 6.10 0.11 -12.29
N PRO A 8 6.28 -1.04 -11.63
CA PRO A 8 6.29 -2.31 -12.33
C PRO A 8 4.93 -2.52 -13.02
N GLU A 9 4.95 -3.22 -14.16
CA GLU A 9 3.73 -3.51 -14.93
C GLU A 9 2.69 -4.28 -14.09
N ARG A 10 3.17 -5.04 -13.09
CA ARG A 10 2.36 -5.76 -12.10
C ARG A 10 2.92 -5.60 -10.70
N LEU A 11 2.04 -5.60 -9.70
CA LEU A 11 2.44 -5.61 -8.29
C LEU A 11 3.09 -6.94 -7.92
N SER A 12 4.21 -6.89 -7.19
CA SER A 12 4.81 -8.04 -6.53
C SER A 12 4.55 -7.93 -5.03
N VAL A 13 3.98 -8.96 -4.42
CA VAL A 13 3.61 -8.98 -3.00
C VAL A 13 4.27 -10.18 -2.34
N ARG A 14 4.97 -9.92 -1.24
CA ARG A 14 5.53 -10.96 -0.37
C ARG A 14 5.23 -10.58 1.07
N THR A 15 4.75 -11.53 1.85
CA THR A 15 4.57 -11.35 3.29
C THR A 15 5.56 -12.25 4.03
N VAL A 16 6.40 -11.67 4.89
CA VAL A 16 7.37 -12.42 5.68
C VAL A 16 7.11 -12.15 7.16
N PRO A 17 7.00 -13.19 8.01
CA PRO A 17 6.90 -12.98 9.45
C PRO A 17 8.19 -12.34 9.97
N ILE A 18 8.05 -11.30 10.79
CA ILE A 18 9.16 -10.64 11.48
C ILE A 18 9.11 -11.07 12.94
N PRO A 19 10.07 -11.85 13.45
CA PRO A 19 10.17 -12.15 14.87
C PRO A 19 10.48 -10.88 15.65
N ASP A 20 9.70 -10.62 16.70
CA ASP A 20 9.84 -9.50 17.63
C ASP A 20 10.19 -8.16 16.96
N PRO A 21 9.25 -7.54 16.22
CA PRO A 21 9.52 -6.32 15.46
C PRO A 21 9.78 -5.08 16.34
N GLY A 22 9.55 -5.18 17.65
CA GLY A 22 9.55 -4.04 18.57
C GLY A 22 8.49 -3.00 18.19
N ASP A 23 8.76 -1.74 18.51
CA ASP A 23 7.90 -0.62 18.13
C ASP A 23 8.12 -0.26 16.64
N LEU A 24 7.24 -0.78 15.77
CA LEU A 24 7.29 -0.51 14.32
C LEU A 24 7.08 0.97 13.97
N ILE A 25 6.30 1.71 14.77
CA ILE A 25 5.97 3.11 14.48
C ILE A 25 7.17 4.00 14.73
N ALA A 26 7.90 3.76 15.82
CA ALA A 26 9.16 4.43 16.12
C ALA A 26 10.25 4.20 15.05
N ARG A 27 10.07 3.19 14.18
CA ARG A 27 11.03 2.81 13.13
C ARG A 27 10.69 3.31 11.73
N LEU A 28 9.61 4.07 11.56
CA LEU A 28 9.21 4.57 10.24
C LEU A 28 10.24 5.56 9.67
N PRO A 29 10.68 5.39 8.41
CA PRO A 29 11.86 6.07 7.89
C PRO A 29 11.63 7.55 7.52
N HIS A 30 10.39 7.99 7.36
CA HIS A 30 10.08 9.35 6.91
C HIS A 30 8.69 9.84 7.38
N PRO A 31 8.46 11.17 7.46
CA PRO A 31 7.17 11.73 7.87
C PRO A 31 5.99 11.40 6.95
N THR A 32 6.25 10.98 5.70
CA THR A 32 5.20 10.60 4.73
C THR A 32 4.74 9.14 4.90
N ALA A 33 5.15 8.46 5.97
CA ALA A 33 4.71 7.11 6.26
C ALA A 33 3.25 7.15 6.74
N LEU A 34 2.51 6.10 6.44
CA LEU A 34 1.10 5.98 6.78
C LEU A 34 0.92 4.85 7.80
N ALA A 35 0.04 5.07 8.76
CA ALA A 35 -0.35 4.06 9.73
C ALA A 35 -1.86 4.08 9.95
N TRP A 36 -2.45 2.88 10.04
CA TRP A 36 -3.81 2.67 10.50
C TRP A 36 -3.75 1.73 11.70
N ILE A 37 -4.07 2.25 12.89
CA ILE A 37 -3.91 1.54 14.17
C ILE A 37 -5.22 1.63 14.93
N ARG A 38 -5.68 0.50 15.47
CA ARG A 38 -6.86 0.39 16.33
C ARG A 38 -6.58 -0.61 17.45
N HIS A 39 -6.72 -0.16 18.70
CA HIS A 39 -6.50 -0.99 19.90
C HIS A 39 -5.12 -1.67 19.97
N GLY A 40 -4.07 -1.00 19.48
CA GLY A 40 -2.70 -1.53 19.49
C GLY A 40 -2.37 -2.44 18.30
N GLU A 41 -3.34 -2.76 17.43
CA GLU A 41 -3.13 -3.56 16.23
C GLU A 41 -3.32 -2.71 14.98
N GLY A 42 -2.66 -3.07 13.88
CA GLY A 42 -2.81 -2.30 12.65
C GLY A 42 -1.76 -2.57 11.59
N ILE A 43 -1.70 -1.65 10.64
CA ILE A 43 -0.74 -1.65 9.54
C ILE A 43 0.00 -0.33 9.50
N ALA A 44 1.30 -0.38 9.21
CA ALA A 44 2.13 0.77 8.94
C ALA A 44 2.95 0.52 7.68
N GLY A 45 3.17 1.56 6.88
CA GLY A 45 3.85 1.44 5.60
C GLY A 45 4.42 2.76 5.12
N TRP A 46 5.38 2.67 4.22
CA TRP A 46 6.03 3.81 3.59
C TRP A 46 6.24 3.54 2.10
N GLY A 47 6.50 4.60 1.34
CA GLY A 47 6.58 4.53 -0.12
C GLY A 47 5.21 4.37 -0.79
N GLU A 48 5.23 4.18 -2.11
CA GLU A 48 4.04 4.02 -2.95
C GLU A 48 4.28 2.93 -3.97
N ALA A 49 3.48 1.86 -3.91
CA ALA A 49 3.53 0.76 -4.88
C ALA A 49 2.61 1.01 -6.09
N ALA A 50 1.48 1.69 -5.87
CA ALA A 50 0.52 2.08 -6.90
C ALA A 50 -0.31 3.28 -6.47
N ARG A 51 -0.81 4.03 -7.46
CA ARG A 51 -1.71 5.17 -7.26
C ARG A 51 -2.86 5.09 -8.25
N ILE A 52 -4.08 5.11 -7.73
CA ILE A 52 -5.30 5.19 -8.54
C ILE A 52 -5.88 6.60 -8.36
N ASN A 53 -5.87 7.39 -9.43
CA ASN A 53 -6.55 8.69 -9.45
C ASN A 53 -8.02 8.47 -9.84
N LEU A 54 -8.93 8.79 -8.92
CA LEU A 54 -10.37 8.64 -9.15
C LEU A 54 -11.01 10.01 -9.40
N PRO A 55 -11.82 10.15 -10.46
CA PRO A 55 -12.68 11.32 -10.57
C PRO A 55 -13.72 11.31 -9.45
N GLY A 56 -14.07 12.50 -8.96
CA GLY A 56 -15.19 12.68 -8.04
C GLY A 56 -16.54 12.37 -8.71
N GLY A 57 -17.60 12.27 -7.90
CA GLY A 57 -18.98 12.11 -8.38
C GLY A 57 -19.65 10.77 -8.06
N PRO A 58 -20.83 10.52 -8.65
CA PRO A 58 -21.58 9.27 -8.49
C PRO A 58 -20.77 8.06 -8.97
N GLY A 59 -20.92 6.92 -8.29
CA GLY A 59 -20.25 5.68 -8.70
C GLY A 59 -18.74 5.61 -8.43
N ARG A 60 -18.10 6.66 -7.90
CA ARG A 60 -16.65 6.70 -7.62
C ARG A 60 -16.14 5.50 -6.79
N PHE A 61 -16.92 5.03 -5.82
CA PHE A 61 -16.55 3.87 -5.00
C PHE A 61 -16.68 2.55 -5.78
N THR A 62 -17.69 2.41 -6.62
CA THR A 62 -17.84 1.25 -7.51
C THR A 62 -16.66 1.17 -8.49
N THR A 63 -16.28 2.32 -9.06
CA THR A 63 -15.10 2.43 -9.93
C THR A 63 -13.82 2.09 -9.17
N ALA A 64 -13.63 2.65 -7.96
CA ALA A 64 -12.49 2.34 -7.10
C ALA A 64 -12.37 0.84 -6.83
N ALA A 65 -13.48 0.22 -6.42
CA ALA A 65 -13.52 -1.20 -6.09
C ALA A 65 -13.21 -2.07 -7.31
N ARG A 66 -13.70 -1.70 -8.50
CA ARG A 66 -13.37 -2.40 -9.75
C ARG A 66 -11.88 -2.31 -10.06
N LEU A 67 -11.31 -1.11 -10.06
CA LEU A 67 -9.89 -0.90 -10.37
C LEU A 67 -8.97 -1.61 -9.37
N LEU A 68 -9.31 -1.59 -8.08
CA LEU A 68 -8.57 -2.33 -7.06
C LEU A 68 -8.60 -3.84 -7.32
N ARG A 69 -9.77 -4.40 -7.65
CA ARG A 69 -9.89 -5.84 -7.97
C ARG A 69 -9.05 -6.22 -9.19
N GLU A 70 -9.10 -5.43 -10.26
CA GLU A 70 -8.32 -5.67 -11.47
C GLU A 70 -6.82 -5.62 -11.19
N MET A 71 -6.37 -4.63 -10.42
CA MET A 71 -4.96 -4.48 -10.03
C MET A 71 -4.48 -5.65 -9.17
N PHE A 72 -5.27 -6.08 -8.18
CA PHE A 72 -4.91 -7.21 -7.32
C PHE A 72 -4.97 -8.55 -8.05
N ALA A 73 -5.90 -8.74 -8.97
CA ALA A 73 -5.98 -9.95 -9.79
C ALA A 73 -4.76 -10.15 -10.69
N ALA A 74 -4.08 -9.07 -11.06
CA ALA A 74 -2.85 -9.10 -11.84
C ALA A 74 -1.57 -9.20 -10.99
N ALA A 75 -1.67 -9.18 -9.65
CA ALA A 75 -0.51 -9.20 -8.78
C ALA A 75 0.16 -10.59 -8.75
N THR A 76 1.49 -10.59 -8.69
CA THR A 76 2.27 -11.78 -8.35
C THR A 76 2.41 -11.84 -6.84
N ILE A 77 1.98 -12.94 -6.24
CA ILE A 77 2.01 -13.18 -4.80
C ILE A 77 2.96 -14.35 -4.53
N ASP A 78 3.92 -14.12 -3.64
CA ASP A 78 4.84 -15.11 -3.11
C ASP A 78 4.53 -15.46 -1.66
#